data_AF-A0A524KCA3-F1
#
_entry.id   AF-A0A524KCA3-F1
#
_cell.length_a   1.000
_cell.length_b   1.000
_cell.length_c   1.000
_cell.angle_alpha   90.00
_cell.angle_beta   90.00
_cell.angle_gamma   90.00
#
_symmetry.space_group_name_H-M   'P 1'
#
loop_
_entity.id
_entity.type
_entity.pdbx_description
1 polymer ?
#
loop_
_entity_poly.entity_id
_entity_poly.type
_entity_poly.pdbx_seq_one_letter_code
_entity_poly.pdbx_strand_id
1 'polypeptide(L)'
;MAMDPRRRRRRKRRAGAVAAFMVLALGIAFFFESQATTTVIIVRHADVAPGLGDDLGLSPVGAIRAEELSRVLADVDVIQGPDAILVGSGRASRETAEPLARRLNLPVLEVDTSSLTRLAKRIIKDYKGKIVLVVTRPADIPVLIPRFQGSKKVPELADGESDNLYVVSVPWYGKVKTLRLRYGSRLAPASEANGLAARSPSDVNGG
;
A
#
# COMPACT_ATOMS: atom_id res chain seq x y z
N MET A 1 -32.06 -38.52 -49.31
CA MET A 1 -31.49 -37.30 -49.92
C MET A 1 -30.11 -37.05 -49.33
N ALA A 2 -29.05 -37.50 -50.00
CA ALA A 2 -27.69 -37.45 -49.47
C ALA A 2 -27.16 -36.00 -49.44
N MET A 3 -26.66 -35.56 -48.28
CA MET A 3 -26.18 -34.21 -48.07
C MET A 3 -24.89 -33.97 -48.89
N ASP A 4 -24.89 -32.95 -49.76
CA ASP A 4 -23.76 -32.62 -50.65
C ASP A 4 -22.42 -32.50 -49.87
N PRO A 5 -21.39 -33.31 -50.21
CA PRO A 5 -20.11 -33.33 -49.52
C PRO A 5 -19.38 -31.97 -49.54
N ARG A 6 -19.67 -31.10 -50.52
CA ARG A 6 -19.13 -29.73 -50.61
C ARG A 6 -19.69 -28.81 -49.51
N ARG A 7 -20.98 -28.94 -49.17
CA ARG A 7 -21.60 -28.21 -48.03
C ARG A 7 -21.04 -28.66 -46.68
N ARG A 8 -20.76 -29.96 -46.51
CA ARG A 8 -20.18 -30.52 -45.28
C ARG A 8 -18.76 -30.03 -45.02
N ARG A 9 -17.92 -29.94 -46.06
CA ARG A 9 -16.56 -29.36 -45.97
C ARG A 9 -16.57 -27.86 -45.63
N ARG A 10 -17.47 -27.07 -46.21
CA ARG A 10 -17.62 -25.63 -45.89
C ARG A 10 -18.08 -25.39 -44.45
N ARG A 11 -19.04 -26.18 -43.93
CA ARG A 11 -19.46 -26.13 -42.52
C ARG A 11 -18.32 -26.48 -41.56
N LYS A 12 -17.53 -27.52 -41.86
CA LYS A 12 -16.36 -27.91 -41.03
C LYS A 12 -15.27 -26.83 -41.00
N ARG A 13 -14.97 -26.17 -42.14
CA ARG A 13 -14.01 -25.05 -42.20
C ARG A 13 -14.50 -23.83 -41.41
N ARG A 14 -15.78 -23.49 -41.51
CA ARG A 14 -16.39 -22.40 -40.71
C ARG A 14 -16.38 -22.71 -39.22
N ALA A 15 -16.73 -23.94 -38.83
CA ALA A 15 -16.66 -24.37 -37.43
C ALA A 15 -15.23 -24.33 -36.89
N GLY A 16 -14.23 -24.76 -37.68
CA GLY A 16 -12.82 -24.66 -37.33
C GLY A 16 -12.33 -23.22 -37.16
N ALA A 17 -12.75 -22.30 -38.05
CA ALA A 17 -12.43 -20.89 -37.94
C ALA A 17 -13.06 -20.22 -36.70
N VAL A 18 -14.31 -20.55 -36.37
CA VAL A 18 -14.98 -20.06 -35.15
C VAL A 18 -14.29 -20.60 -33.89
N ALA A 19 -13.93 -21.89 -33.87
CA ALA A 19 -13.21 -22.46 -32.74
C ALA A 19 -11.83 -21.81 -32.55
N ALA A 20 -11.08 -21.59 -33.64
CA ALA A 20 -9.79 -20.89 -33.58
C ALA A 20 -9.93 -19.45 -33.07
N PHE A 21 -10.97 -18.72 -33.53
CA PHE A 21 -11.28 -17.38 -33.04
C PHE A 21 -11.62 -17.36 -31.55
N MET A 22 -12.43 -18.32 -31.07
CA MET A 22 -12.77 -18.42 -29.63
C MET A 22 -11.54 -18.71 -28.78
N VAL A 23 -10.65 -19.63 -29.21
CA VAL A 23 -9.39 -19.91 -28.50
C VAL A 23 -8.50 -18.67 -28.46
N LEU A 24 -8.38 -17.93 -29.57
CA LEU A 24 -7.62 -16.70 -29.62
C LEU A 24 -8.21 -15.62 -28.70
N ALA A 25 -9.54 -15.43 -28.72
CA ALA A 25 -10.23 -14.46 -27.88
C ALA A 25 -10.07 -14.79 -26.39
N LEU A 26 -10.20 -16.06 -26.01
CA LEU A 26 -9.94 -16.54 -24.64
C LEU A 26 -8.49 -16.33 -24.22
N GLY A 27 -7.53 -16.60 -25.12
CA GLY A 27 -6.11 -16.36 -24.87
C GLY A 27 -5.79 -14.89 -24.67
N ILE A 28 -6.39 -14.00 -25.46
CA ILE A 28 -6.25 -12.55 -25.34
C ILE A 28 -6.91 -12.04 -24.05
N ALA A 29 -8.11 -12.52 -23.72
CA ALA A 29 -8.79 -12.16 -22.47
C ALA A 29 -7.95 -12.56 -21.24
N PHE A 30 -7.43 -13.79 -21.22
CA PHE A 30 -6.54 -14.28 -20.16
C PHE A 30 -5.22 -13.48 -20.08
N PHE A 31 -4.70 -13.05 -21.23
CA PHE A 31 -3.50 -12.21 -21.30
C PHE A 31 -3.73 -10.82 -20.71
N PHE A 32 -4.88 -10.20 -20.98
CA PHE A 32 -5.24 -8.89 -20.41
C PHE A 32 -5.55 -8.96 -18.92
N GLU A 33 -6.23 -10.02 -18.46
CA GLU A 33 -6.46 -10.24 -17.03
C GLU A 33 -5.16 -10.45 -16.26
N SER A 34 -4.14 -11.01 -16.93
CA SER A 34 -2.81 -11.16 -16.36
C SER A 34 -2.03 -9.85 -16.18
N GLN A 35 -2.49 -8.73 -16.75
CA GLN A 35 -1.84 -7.40 -16.73
C GLN A 35 -2.07 -6.60 -15.43
N ALA A 36 -2.65 -7.20 -14.40
CA ALA A 36 -3.01 -6.43 -13.20
C ALA A 36 -1.76 -5.90 -12.46
N THR A 37 -1.80 -4.62 -12.07
CA THR A 37 -0.74 -3.97 -11.28
C THR A 37 -1.06 -4.12 -9.81
N THR A 38 -0.14 -4.70 -9.02
CA THR A 38 -0.28 -4.75 -7.57
C THR A 38 0.20 -3.43 -6.97
N THR A 39 -0.62 -2.79 -6.14
CA THR A 39 -0.26 -1.55 -5.46
C THR A 39 -0.05 -1.83 -3.98
N VAL A 40 1.15 -1.57 -3.49
CA VAL A 40 1.50 -1.74 -2.08
C VAL A 40 1.64 -0.37 -1.43
N ILE A 41 0.75 -0.07 -0.50
CA ILE A 41 0.78 1.14 0.32
C ILE A 41 1.53 0.78 1.60
N ILE A 42 2.63 1.48 1.88
CA ILE A 42 3.49 1.19 3.03
C ILE A 42 3.54 2.44 3.90
N VAL A 43 3.20 2.28 5.17
CA VAL A 43 3.24 3.33 6.19
C VAL A 43 3.95 2.82 7.43
N ARG A 44 4.52 3.73 8.22
CA ARG A 44 4.95 3.39 9.58
C ARG A 44 3.76 3.41 10.54
N HIS A 45 3.89 2.76 11.68
CA HIS A 45 2.96 2.99 12.79
C HIS A 45 2.95 4.47 13.21
N ALA A 46 1.80 4.92 13.72
CA ALA A 46 1.63 6.26 14.26
C ALA A 46 2.35 6.45 15.61
N ASP A 47 2.24 7.65 16.17
CA ASP A 47 3.04 8.11 17.30
C ASP A 47 2.70 7.33 18.55
N VAL A 48 3.71 6.70 19.15
CA VAL A 48 3.55 5.86 20.35
C VAL A 48 3.51 6.70 21.62
N ALA A 49 2.85 6.18 22.64
CA ALA A 49 2.88 6.79 23.98
C ALA A 49 4.32 6.74 24.54
N PRO A 50 4.71 7.73 25.37
CA PRO A 50 6.00 7.67 26.05
C PRO A 50 6.03 6.48 27.02
N GLY A 51 7.10 5.69 26.97
CA GLY A 51 7.25 4.51 27.82
C GLY A 51 8.52 3.72 27.49
N LEU A 52 8.78 2.70 28.31
CA LEU A 52 9.87 1.75 28.11
C LEU A 52 9.28 0.39 27.73
N GLY A 53 9.81 -0.22 26.67
CA GLY A 53 9.36 -1.52 26.15
C GLY A 53 8.99 -1.46 24.67
N ASP A 54 8.87 -2.64 24.06
CA ASP A 54 8.66 -2.78 22.61
C ASP A 54 7.17 -2.84 22.21
N ASP A 55 6.25 -2.92 23.18
CA ASP A 55 4.81 -3.05 22.96
C ASP A 55 4.02 -1.80 23.39
N LEU A 56 4.56 -0.63 23.06
CA LEU A 56 3.90 0.64 23.31
C LEU A 56 2.68 0.80 22.38
N GLY A 57 1.56 1.24 22.95
CA GLY A 57 0.38 1.64 22.19
C GLY A 57 0.50 3.06 21.63
N LEU A 58 -0.52 3.50 20.90
CA LEU A 58 -0.59 4.84 20.36
C LEU A 58 -0.77 5.90 21.45
N SER A 59 -0.08 7.02 21.26
CA SER A 59 -0.37 8.26 21.95
C SER A 59 -1.70 8.86 21.46
N PRO A 60 -2.28 9.86 22.16
CA PRO A 60 -3.46 10.58 21.64
C PRO A 60 -3.22 11.21 20.26
N VAL A 61 -2.02 11.75 20.02
CA VAL A 61 -1.63 12.28 18.70
C VAL A 61 -1.56 11.16 17.65
N GLY A 62 -1.02 10.00 18.04
CA GLY A 62 -0.97 8.81 17.19
C GLY A 62 -2.35 8.28 16.81
N ALA A 63 -3.29 8.28 17.76
CA ALA A 63 -4.68 7.88 17.51
C ALA A 63 -5.37 8.80 16.50
N ILE A 64 -5.19 10.12 16.62
CA ILE A 64 -5.70 11.09 15.62
C ILE A 64 -5.08 10.81 14.24
N ARG A 65 -3.77 10.52 14.19
CA ARG A 65 -3.10 10.19 12.94
C ARG A 65 -3.59 8.87 12.33
N ALA A 66 -3.92 7.87 13.14
CA ALA A 66 -4.52 6.62 12.68
C ALA A 66 -5.91 6.83 12.05
N GLU A 67 -6.72 7.72 12.63
CA GLU A 67 -8.00 8.13 12.03
C GLU A 67 -7.79 8.90 10.71
N GLU A 68 -6.79 9.78 10.65
CA GLU A 68 -6.43 10.47 9.40
C GLU A 68 -5.94 9.51 8.31
N LEU A 69 -5.16 8.48 8.69
CA LEU A 69 -4.78 7.41 7.77
C LEU A 69 -6.02 6.71 7.22
N SER A 70 -6.98 6.38 8.10
CA SER A 70 -8.24 5.78 7.67
C SER A 70 -9.02 6.68 6.73
N ARG A 71 -9.09 7.99 7.02
CA ARG A 71 -9.77 8.97 6.17
C ARG A 71 -9.14 9.05 4.77
N VAL A 72 -7.81 9.02 4.68
CA VAL A 72 -7.08 9.12 3.41
C VAL A 72 -7.17 7.83 2.60
N LEU A 73 -7.17 6.66 3.27
CA LEU A 73 -7.10 5.37 2.59
C LEU A 73 -8.44 4.67 2.36
N ALA A 74 -9.51 5.10 3.02
CA ALA A 74 -10.82 4.47 2.85
C ALA A 74 -11.32 4.52 1.40
N ASP A 75 -10.98 5.59 0.69
CA ASP A 75 -11.42 5.86 -0.68
C ASP A 75 -10.23 5.86 -1.66
N VAL A 76 -9.18 5.07 -1.35
CA VAL A 76 -7.92 5.06 -2.14
C VAL A 76 -8.09 4.44 -3.53
N ASP A 77 -9.00 3.49 -3.68
CA ASP A 77 -9.53 3.09 -4.98
C ASP A 77 -10.95 3.64 -5.14
N VAL A 78 -11.29 3.98 -6.38
CA VAL A 78 -12.53 4.67 -6.76
C VAL A 78 -13.76 3.81 -6.42
N ILE A 79 -13.56 2.49 -6.32
CA ILE A 79 -14.60 1.52 -6.05
C ILE A 79 -14.61 1.10 -4.58
N GLN A 80 -13.43 0.91 -3.96
CA GLN A 80 -13.28 0.44 -2.58
C GLN A 80 -11.91 0.79 -2.00
N GLY A 81 -11.73 0.72 -0.69
CA GLY A 81 -10.42 0.87 -0.04
C GLY A 81 -9.43 -0.27 -0.38
N PRO A 82 -8.29 -0.40 0.32
CA PRO A 82 -7.37 -1.53 0.12
C PRO A 82 -8.05 -2.90 0.30
N ASP A 83 -7.65 -3.89 -0.50
CA ASP A 83 -8.15 -5.27 -0.42
C ASP A 83 -7.65 -6.04 0.81
N ALA A 84 -6.53 -5.61 1.38
CA ALA A 84 -5.92 -6.27 2.55
C ALA A 84 -5.12 -5.29 3.40
N ILE A 85 -5.13 -5.54 4.70
CA ILE A 85 -4.39 -4.78 5.71
C ILE A 85 -3.43 -5.74 6.40
N LEU A 86 -2.13 -5.56 6.15
CA LEU A 86 -1.05 -6.31 6.75
C LEU A 86 -0.34 -5.43 7.77
N VAL A 87 -0.09 -5.96 8.96
CA VAL A 87 0.62 -5.25 10.02
C VAL A 87 1.83 -6.04 10.47
N GLY A 88 2.97 -5.37 10.62
CA GLY A 88 4.10 -5.92 11.33
C GLY A 88 3.78 -6.10 12.81
N SER A 89 4.62 -6.85 13.51
CA SER A 89 4.46 -7.06 14.95
C SER A 89 4.48 -5.76 15.76
N GLY A 90 3.78 -5.79 16.89
CA GLY A 90 3.70 -4.70 17.86
C GLY A 90 2.34 -4.00 17.89
N ARG A 91 1.92 -3.62 19.10
CA ARG A 91 0.63 -2.97 19.35
C ARG A 91 0.40 -1.70 18.54
N ALA A 92 1.41 -0.82 18.44
CA ALA A 92 1.29 0.42 17.66
C ALA A 92 0.92 0.19 16.19
N SER A 93 1.51 -0.83 15.53
CA SER A 93 1.21 -1.15 14.13
C SER A 93 -0.24 -1.61 13.97
N ARG A 94 -0.73 -2.42 14.92
CA ARG A 94 -2.11 -2.90 14.94
C ARG A 94 -3.10 -1.76 15.17
N GLU A 95 -2.91 -0.96 16.23
CA GLU A 95 -3.77 0.16 16.58
C GLU A 95 -3.79 1.25 15.48
N THR A 96 -2.70 1.41 14.72
CA THR A 96 -2.68 2.35 13.57
C THR A 96 -3.59 1.89 12.44
N ALA A 97 -3.72 0.58 12.22
CA ALA A 97 -4.48 0.02 11.11
C ALA A 97 -5.97 -0.20 11.45
N GLU A 98 -6.28 -0.31 12.73
CA GLU A 98 -7.61 -0.63 13.26
C GLU A 98 -8.74 0.29 12.78
N PRO A 99 -8.59 1.64 12.76
CA PRO A 99 -9.66 2.51 12.27
C PRO A 99 -10.08 2.20 10.83
N LEU A 100 -9.09 2.00 9.94
CA LEU A 100 -9.35 1.66 8.54
C LEU A 100 -9.96 0.26 8.40
N ALA A 101 -9.45 -0.71 9.17
CA ALA A 101 -9.96 -2.07 9.19
C ALA A 101 -11.45 -2.13 9.59
N ARG A 102 -11.83 -1.38 10.64
CA ARG A 102 -13.24 -1.24 11.05
C ARG A 102 -14.09 -0.60 9.96
N ARG A 103 -13.59 0.48 9.34
CA ARG A 103 -14.33 1.21 8.29
C ARG A 103 -14.56 0.37 7.04
N LEU A 104 -13.60 -0.47 6.65
CA LEU A 104 -13.69 -1.34 5.48
C LEU A 104 -14.22 -2.74 5.79
N ASN A 105 -14.50 -3.05 7.05
CA ASN A 105 -14.86 -4.39 7.52
C ASN A 105 -13.84 -5.47 7.07
N LEU A 106 -12.54 -5.15 7.19
CA LEU A 106 -11.43 -6.04 6.83
C LEU A 106 -10.68 -6.51 8.08
N PRO A 107 -10.13 -7.74 8.08
CA PRO A 107 -9.27 -8.18 9.15
C PRO A 107 -7.91 -7.49 9.10
N VAL A 108 -7.35 -7.21 10.28
CA VAL A 108 -5.95 -6.81 10.44
C VAL A 108 -5.08 -8.08 10.50
N LEU A 109 -4.29 -8.32 9.46
CA LEU A 109 -3.46 -9.53 9.35
C LEU A 109 -2.04 -9.28 9.83
N GLU A 110 -1.65 -9.90 10.92
CA GLU A 110 -0.28 -9.81 11.40
C GLU A 110 0.67 -10.64 10.52
N VAL A 111 1.80 -10.05 10.13
CA VAL A 111 2.79 -10.68 9.26
C VAL A 111 4.18 -10.70 9.88
N ASP A 112 4.90 -11.80 9.64
CA ASP A 112 6.29 -11.95 10.04
C ASP A 112 7.18 -10.95 9.27
N THR A 113 7.69 -9.95 10.00
CA THR A 113 8.63 -8.96 9.47
C THR A 113 10.10 -9.38 9.62
N SER A 114 10.41 -10.54 10.24
CA SER A 114 11.78 -11.05 10.32
C SER A 114 12.39 -11.35 8.95
N SER A 115 11.54 -11.62 7.96
CA SER A 115 11.96 -11.78 6.56
C SER A 115 11.08 -10.98 5.61
N LEU A 116 11.42 -9.70 5.47
CA LEU A 116 10.80 -8.79 4.51
C LEU A 116 10.86 -9.29 3.05
N THR A 117 11.85 -10.13 2.71
CA THR A 117 11.90 -10.83 1.41
C THR A 117 10.72 -11.76 1.20
N ARG A 118 10.40 -12.58 2.22
CA ARG A 118 9.28 -13.53 2.16
C ARG A 118 7.97 -12.78 2.12
N LEU A 119 7.85 -11.72 2.93
CA LEU A 119 6.67 -10.84 2.93
C LEU A 119 6.41 -10.24 1.54
N ALA A 120 7.42 -9.61 0.91
CA ALA A 120 7.26 -9.02 -0.41
C ALA A 120 6.85 -10.07 -1.47
N LYS A 121 7.50 -11.25 -1.48
CA LYS A 121 7.13 -12.35 -2.38
C LYS A 121 5.70 -12.82 -2.16
N ARG A 122 5.27 -12.95 -0.91
CA ARG A 122 3.91 -13.32 -0.53
C ARG A 122 2.90 -12.30 -1.04
N ILE A 123 3.17 -11.00 -0.86
CA ILE A 123 2.30 -9.93 -1.32
C ILE A 123 2.10 -10.01 -2.84
N ILE A 124 3.19 -10.14 -3.60
CA ILE A 124 3.11 -10.23 -5.07
C ILE A 124 2.37 -11.49 -5.54
N LYS A 125 2.52 -12.60 -4.82
CA LYS A 125 1.89 -13.88 -5.17
C LYS A 125 0.39 -13.91 -4.83
N ASP A 126 0.05 -13.55 -3.59
CA ASP A 126 -1.29 -13.76 -3.03
C ASP A 126 -2.24 -12.57 -3.34
N TYR A 127 -1.68 -11.38 -3.62
CA TYR A 127 -2.43 -10.15 -3.86
C TYR A 127 -2.10 -9.54 -5.24
N LYS A 128 -1.98 -10.40 -6.26
CA LYS A 128 -1.77 -9.96 -7.64
C LYS A 128 -2.93 -9.06 -8.10
N GLY A 129 -2.61 -7.85 -8.57
CA GLY A 129 -3.60 -6.90 -9.08
C GLY A 129 -4.43 -6.17 -8.02
N LYS A 130 -4.10 -6.35 -6.74
CA LYS A 130 -4.84 -5.79 -5.60
C LYS A 130 -4.09 -4.62 -4.95
N ILE A 131 -4.79 -3.88 -4.12
CA ILE A 131 -4.22 -2.84 -3.26
C ILE A 131 -4.02 -3.39 -1.86
N VAL A 132 -2.80 -3.36 -1.36
CA VAL A 132 -2.45 -3.88 -0.03
C VAL A 132 -1.86 -2.77 0.82
N LEU A 133 -2.42 -2.54 2.00
CA LEU A 133 -1.82 -1.70 3.03
C LEU A 133 -0.86 -2.54 3.89
N VAL A 134 0.34 -2.02 4.12
CA VAL A 134 1.34 -2.58 5.02
C VAL A 134 1.70 -1.51 6.07
N VAL A 135 1.34 -1.74 7.32
CA VAL A 135 1.77 -0.93 8.46
C VAL A 135 2.95 -1.63 9.13
N THR A 136 4.10 -0.96 9.25
CA THR A 136 5.30 -1.57 9.81
C THR A 136 6.13 -0.59 10.62
N ARG A 137 7.28 -1.01 11.15
CA ARG A 137 8.21 -0.12 11.87
C ARG A 137 9.01 0.74 10.88
N PRO A 138 9.45 1.94 11.28
CA PRO A 138 10.22 2.83 10.41
C PRO A 138 11.45 2.16 9.77
N ALA A 139 12.17 1.33 10.54
CA ALA A 139 13.37 0.61 10.09
C ALA A 139 13.09 -0.42 8.99
N ASP A 140 11.87 -0.97 8.94
CA ASP A 140 11.51 -2.02 7.97
C ASP A 140 11.18 -1.43 6.58
N ILE A 141 10.76 -0.16 6.51
CA ILE A 141 10.35 0.52 5.27
C ILE A 141 11.46 0.64 4.21
N PRO A 142 12.65 1.19 4.52
CA PRO A 142 13.72 1.32 3.53
C PRO A 142 14.27 -0.04 3.08
N VAL A 143 14.05 -1.10 3.88
CA VAL A 143 14.43 -2.48 3.52
C VAL A 143 13.36 -3.16 2.67
N LEU A 144 12.07 -2.91 2.94
CA LEU A 144 10.93 -3.55 2.28
C LEU A 144 10.69 -3.01 0.87
N ILE A 145 10.72 -1.69 0.66
CA ILE A 145 10.45 -1.07 -0.66
C ILE A 145 11.35 -1.63 -1.78
N PRO A 146 12.69 -1.77 -1.59
CA PRO A 146 13.55 -2.39 -2.59
C PRO A 146 13.23 -3.85 -2.88
N ARG A 147 12.55 -4.59 -1.97
CA ARG A 147 12.17 -6.00 -2.23
C ARG A 147 11.08 -6.13 -3.28
N PHE A 148 10.30 -5.08 -3.48
CA PHE A 148 9.39 -4.96 -4.59
C PHE A 148 10.07 -4.49 -5.88
N GLN A 149 11.41 -4.43 -5.94
CA GLN A 149 12.17 -3.76 -7.00
C GLN A 149 11.88 -2.25 -7.10
N GLY A 150 11.34 -1.65 -6.03
CA GLY A 150 11.10 -0.23 -5.92
C GLY A 150 12.38 0.59 -5.75
N SER A 151 12.22 1.87 -5.42
CA SER A 151 13.34 2.78 -5.23
C SER A 151 14.30 2.26 -4.16
N LYS A 152 15.60 2.27 -4.46
CA LYS A 152 16.67 2.05 -3.47
C LYS A 152 17.04 3.32 -2.71
N LYS A 153 16.50 4.47 -3.12
CA LYS A 153 16.76 5.79 -2.53
C LYS A 153 15.62 6.18 -1.59
N VAL A 154 15.27 5.28 -0.66
CA VAL A 154 14.31 5.59 0.40
C VAL A 154 15.11 6.15 1.57
N PRO A 155 14.89 7.42 1.98
CA PRO A 155 15.58 7.98 3.12
C PRO A 155 15.25 7.20 4.39
N GLU A 156 16.19 7.14 5.32
CA GLU A 156 15.86 6.74 6.68
C GLU A 156 14.83 7.72 7.26
N LEU A 157 13.82 7.15 7.92
CA LEU A 157 12.74 7.90 8.54
C LEU A 157 13.21 8.33 9.92
N ALA A 158 13.30 9.64 10.17
CA ALA A 158 13.58 10.13 11.51
C ALA A 158 12.40 9.82 12.46
N ASP A 159 12.67 9.73 13.76
CA ASP A 159 11.70 9.30 14.77
C ASP A 159 10.40 10.13 14.76
N GLY A 160 10.49 11.42 14.41
CA GLY A 160 9.34 12.33 14.30
C GLY A 160 8.56 12.28 12.98
N GLU A 161 9.00 11.54 11.95
CA GLU A 161 8.34 11.54 10.64
C GLU A 161 7.26 10.46 10.48
N SER A 162 6.19 10.52 11.27
CA SER A 162 5.06 9.57 11.24
C SER A 162 4.04 9.77 10.10
N ASP A 163 4.16 10.88 9.38
CA ASP A 163 3.22 11.31 8.32
C ASP A 163 3.56 10.72 6.93
N ASN A 164 4.63 9.94 6.81
CA ASN A 164 5.05 9.39 5.52
C ASN A 164 4.18 8.21 5.05
N LEU A 165 3.81 8.26 3.78
CA LEU A 165 3.09 7.20 3.08
C LEU A 165 3.79 6.89 1.76
N TYR A 166 4.09 5.62 1.53
CA TYR A 166 4.75 5.18 0.30
C TYR A 166 3.80 4.35 -0.53
N VAL A 167 3.73 4.63 -1.83
CA VAL A 167 2.95 3.83 -2.78
C VAL A 167 3.92 3.16 -3.73
N VAL A 168 3.92 1.83 -3.75
CA VAL A 168 4.75 1.02 -4.64
C VAL A 168 3.85 0.31 -5.65
N SER A 169 3.90 0.75 -6.90
CA SER A 169 3.14 0.14 -7.99
C SER A 169 4.01 -0.89 -8.69
N VAL A 170 3.64 -2.16 -8.55
CA VAL A 170 4.36 -3.32 -9.09
C VAL A 170 3.56 -3.88 -10.26
N PRO A 171 3.86 -3.45 -11.51
CA PRO A 171 3.20 -4.00 -12.68
C PRO A 171 3.72 -5.42 -12.94
N TRP A 172 2.89 -6.25 -13.57
CA TRP A 172 3.31 -7.58 -14.04
C TRP A 172 4.50 -7.50 -15.03
N TYR A 173 4.64 -6.39 -15.75
CA TYR A 173 5.74 -6.09 -16.67
C TYR A 173 6.11 -4.60 -16.61
N GLY A 174 7.41 -4.31 -16.69
CA GLY A 174 7.94 -2.95 -16.73
C GLY A 174 8.58 -2.50 -15.42
N LYS A 175 8.77 -1.18 -15.30
CA LYS A 175 9.48 -0.60 -14.15
C LYS A 175 8.53 -0.33 -13.00
N VAL A 176 8.92 -0.78 -11.81
CA VAL A 176 8.24 -0.46 -10.55
C VAL A 176 8.37 1.03 -10.26
N LYS A 177 7.28 1.64 -9.82
CA LYS A 177 7.24 3.04 -9.40
C LYS A 177 7.07 3.10 -7.89
N THR A 178 7.83 3.99 -7.26
CA THR A 178 7.70 4.30 -5.84
C THR A 178 7.38 5.78 -5.72
N LEU A 179 6.25 6.09 -5.11
CA LEU A 179 5.83 7.44 -4.76
C LEU A 179 5.95 7.61 -3.26
N ARG A 180 6.40 8.79 -2.82
CA ARG A 180 6.40 9.21 -1.41
C ARG A 180 5.39 10.34 -1.28
N LEU A 181 4.42 10.15 -0.41
CA LEU A 181 3.38 11.10 -0.04
C LEU A 181 3.46 11.37 1.46
N ARG A 182 2.76 12.39 1.91
CA ARG A 182 2.56 12.70 3.33
C ARG A 182 1.06 12.81 3.62
N TYR A 183 0.64 12.42 4.82
CA TYR A 183 -0.76 12.46 5.25
C TYR A 183 -0.91 13.04 6.66
N GLY A 184 -2.10 13.59 6.95
CA GLY A 184 -2.39 14.25 8.22
C GLY A 184 -1.63 15.58 8.41
N SER A 185 -1.72 16.14 9.62
CA SER A 185 -1.04 17.38 9.97
C SER A 185 0.47 17.19 10.11
N ARG A 186 1.26 18.08 9.51
CA ARG A 186 2.68 18.24 9.82
C ARG A 186 2.78 18.76 11.26
N LEU A 187 2.99 17.88 12.24
CA LEU A 187 3.51 18.36 13.51
C LEU A 187 4.95 18.78 13.23
N ALA A 188 5.24 20.06 13.41
CA ALA A 188 6.59 20.56 13.37
C ALA A 188 7.45 19.72 14.34
N PRO A 189 8.69 19.36 13.97
CA PRO A 189 9.59 18.72 14.92
C PRO A 189 9.67 19.61 16.17
N ALA A 190 9.70 19.01 17.36
CA ALA A 190 9.68 19.73 18.64
C ALA A 190 10.75 20.84 18.77
N SER A 191 11.76 20.86 17.88
CA SER A 191 12.73 21.95 17.75
C SER A 191 12.15 23.29 17.28
N GLU A 192 11.10 23.32 16.46
CA GLU A 192 10.49 24.58 15.99
C GLU A 192 9.53 25.19 17.01
N ALA A 193 8.85 24.36 17.81
CA ALA A 193 7.99 24.83 18.90
C ALA A 193 8.79 25.58 19.97
N ASN A 194 10.03 25.15 20.26
CA ASN A 194 10.93 25.86 21.16
C ASN A 194 11.52 27.16 20.55
N GLY A 195 11.60 27.25 19.23
CA GLY A 195 12.09 28.46 18.54
C GLY A 195 11.05 29.58 18.45
N LEU A 196 9.75 29.24 18.43
CA LEU A 196 8.66 30.22 18.46
C LEU A 196 8.35 30.72 19.88
N ALA A 197 8.55 29.90 20.92
CA ALA A 197 8.39 30.34 22.31
C ALA A 197 9.54 31.24 22.79
N ALA A 198 10.72 31.18 22.16
CA ALA A 198 11.88 32.01 22.50
C ALA A 198 11.87 33.41 21.88
N ARG A 199 10.93 33.71 20.97
CA ARG A 199 10.74 35.06 20.42
C ARG A 199 9.70 35.80 21.25
N SER A 200 10.13 36.26 22.42
CA SER A 200 9.36 37.18 23.25
C SER A 200 9.22 38.54 22.53
N PRO A 201 8.03 39.18 22.55
CA PRO A 201 7.82 40.48 21.92
C PRO A 201 8.37 41.58 22.83
N SER A 202 9.68 41.79 22.84
CA SER A 202 10.31 42.91 23.58
C SER A 202 11.15 43.85 22.71
N ASP A 203 11.29 43.59 21.41
CA ASP A 203 12.04 44.46 20.49
C ASP A 203 11.12 45.24 19.56
N VAL A 204 10.15 45.97 20.11
CA VAL A 204 9.45 47.07 19.40
C VAL A 204 9.20 48.22 20.38
N ASN A 205 10.26 48.75 21.01
CA ASN A 205 10.30 50.17 21.37
C ASN A 205 11.71 50.61 21.78
N GLY A 206 12.30 51.55 21.05
CA GLY A 206 13.41 52.36 21.56
C GLY A 206 14.51 52.68 20.55
N GLY A 207 14.55 53.95 20.12
CA GLY A 207 15.78 54.68 19.78
C GLY A 207 16.20 54.67 18.32
#